data_AF-A0A932V5C7-F1
#
_entry.id   AF-A0A932V5C7-F1
#
_cell.length_a   1.000
_cell.length_b   1.000
_cell.length_c   1.000
_cell.angle_alpha   90.00
_cell.angle_beta   90.00
_cell.angle_gamma   90.00
#
_symmetry.space_group_name_H-M   'P 1'
#
loop_
_entity.id
_entity.type
_entity.pdbx_description
1 polymer ?
#
loop_
_entity_poly.entity_id
_entity_poly.type
_entity_poly.pdbx_seq_one_letter_code
_entity_poly.pdbx_strand_id
1 'polypeptide(L)' 'MADLDQEFIEYVVKAIVDEPAAVKVERKIDEMGVLLTLAVDP' A
#
# COMPACT_ATOMS: atom_id res chain seq x y z
N MET A 1 12.59 7.47 5.87
CA MET A 1 11.27 7.70 6.51
C MET A 1 10.17 8.03 5.49
N ALA A 2 10.47 8.10 4.18
CA ALA A 2 9.45 8.39 3.16
C ALA A 2 8.58 7.18 2.78
N ASP A 3 8.92 5.96 3.23
CA ASP A 3 8.26 4.72 2.80
C ASP A 3 7.64 3.91 3.95
N LEU A 4 7.74 4.37 5.21
CA LEU A 4 7.27 3.63 6.38
C LEU A 4 5.74 3.45 6.36
N ASP A 5 5.01 4.42 5.83
CA ASP A 5 3.57 4.38 5.68
C ASP A 5 3.12 3.32 4.66
N GLN A 6 3.79 3.27 3.51
CA GLN A 6 3.59 2.27 2.47
C GLN A 6 3.92 0.85 2.99
N GLU A 7 5.08 0.67 3.62
CA GLU A 7 5.49 -0.59 4.22
C GLU A 7 4.50 -1.06 5.30
N PHE A 8 4.02 -0.13 6.13
CA PHE A 8 3.04 -0.44 7.18
C PHE A 8 1.71 -0.91 6.59
N ILE A 9 1.17 -0.22 5.59
CA ILE A 9 -0.07 -0.61 4.92
C ILE A 9 0.11 -1.99 4.27
N GLU A 10 1.21 -2.21 3.57
CA GLU A 10 1.47 -3.48 2.91
C GLU A 10 1.60 -4.63 3.91
N TYR A 11 2.29 -4.41 5.04
CA TYR A 11 2.39 -5.38 6.13
C TYR A 11 1.03 -5.74 6.72
N VAL A 12 0.20 -4.74 7.03
CA VAL A 12 -1.13 -4.96 7.63
C VAL A 12 -2.05 -5.68 6.65
N VAL A 13 -2.12 -5.23 5.39
CA VAL A 13 -3.06 -5.79 4.41
C VAL A 13 -2.68 -7.22 4.04
N LYS A 14 -1.39 -7.52 3.87
CA LYS A 14 -0.91 -8.89 3.61
C LYS A 14 -1.25 -9.88 4.72
N ALA A 15 -1.48 -9.42 5.95
CA ALA A 15 -1.88 -10.27 7.06
C ALA A 15 -3.40 -10.56 7.12
N ILE A 16 -4.22 -9.87 6.31
CA ILE A 16 -5.69 -9.92 6.36
C ILE A 16 -6.28 -10.65 5.14
N VAL A 17 -5.64 -10.54 3.98
CA VAL A 17 -6.18 -11.07 2.70
C VAL A 17 -5.73 -12.50 2.41
N ASP A 18 -6.54 -13.22 1.63
CA ASP A 18 -6.28 -14.62 1.25
C ASP A 18 -5.13 -14.79 0.25
N GLU A 19 -4.88 -13.79 -0.61
CA GLU A 19 -3.78 -13.79 -1.57
C GLU A 19 -2.80 -12.62 -1.29
N PRO A 20 -1.87 -12.77 -0.33
CA PRO A 20 -0.93 -11.70 0.06
C PRO A 20 0.01 -11.26 -1.07
N ALA A 21 0.30 -12.14 -2.03
CA ALA A 21 1.18 -11.82 -3.16
C ALA A 21 0.52 -10.86 -4.18
N ALA A 22 -0.81 -10.78 -4.18
CA ALA A 22 -1.56 -9.87 -5.05
C ALA A 22 -1.75 -8.46 -4.45
N VAL A 23 -1.29 -8.22 -3.22
CA VAL A 23 -1.33 -6.88 -2.59
C VAL A 23 -0.34 -5.95 -3.28
N LYS A 24 -0.83 -4.82 -3.79
CA LYS A 24 -0.01 -3.78 -4.43
C LYS A 24 -0.33 -2.42 -3.84
N VAL A 25 0.71 -1.67 -3.47
CA VAL A 25 0.59 -0.29 -2.98
C VAL A 25 1.39 0.63 -3.89
N GLU A 26 0.73 1.64 -4.45
CA GLU A 26 1.35 2.66 -5.30
C GLU A 26 1.36 4.01 -4.60
N ARG A 27 2.53 4.66 -4.57
CA ARG A 27 2.72 6.00 -4.00
C ARG A 27 2.89 7.02 -5.10
N LYS A 28 2.11 8.10 -5.02
CA LYS A 28 2.26 9.29 -5.84
C LYS A 28 2.47 10.50 -4.94
N ILE A 29 3.49 11.31 -5.24
CA ILE A 29 3.78 12.56 -4.55
C ILE A 29 3.61 13.69 -5.56
N ASP A 30 2.79 14.68 -5.22
CA ASP A 30 2.57 15.88 -6.01
C ASP A 30 2.43 17.12 -5.12
N GLU A 31 2.12 18.27 -5.73
CA GLU A 31 1.97 19.55 -5.03
C GLU A 31 0.83 19.55 -3.98
N MET A 32 -0.08 18.57 -4.05
CA MET A 32 -1.19 18.41 -3.11
C MET A 32 -0.85 17.46 -1.95
N GLY A 33 0.31 16.80 -1.98
CA GLY A 33 0.78 15.92 -0.91
C GLY A 33 1.09 14.50 -1.39
N VAL A 34 0.69 13.50 -0.59
CA VAL A 34 0.97 12.09 -0.83
C VAL A 34 -0.34 11.33 -1.02
N LEU A 35 -0.46 10.62 -2.13
CA LEU A 35 -1.55 9.69 -2.41
C LEU A 35 -0.99 8.26 -2.42
N LEU A 36 -1.61 7.39 -1.62
CA LEU A 36 -1.36 5.95 -1.62
C LEU A 36 -2.57 5.23 -2.19
N THR A 37 -2.36 4.39 -3.19
CA THR A 37 -3.40 3.57 -3.82
C THR A 37 -3.13 2.11 -3.48
N LEU A 38 -4.12 1.42 -2.89
CA LEU A 38 -4.04 0.01 -2.53
C LEU A 38 -4.92 -0.81 -3.47
N ALA A 39 -4.35 -1.85 -4.07
CA ALA A 39 -5.06 -2.85 -4.86
C ALA A 39 -4.86 -4.25 -4.24
N VAL A 40 -5.94 -5.02 -4.22
CA VAL A 40 -5.99 -6.41 -3.74
C VAL A 40 -6.77 -7.27 -4.74
N ASP A 41 -6.57 -8.59 -4.69
CA ASP A 41 -7.36 -9.52 -5.51
C ASP A 41 -8.84 -9.55 -5.04
N PRO A 42 -9.83 -9.73 -5.94
CA PRO A 42 -11.26 -9.72 -5.61
C PRO A 42 -11.75 -10.87 -4.74
#